data_AF-A0A1Y2U8J8-F1
#
_entry.id   AF-A0A1Y2U8J8-F1
#
_cell.length_a   1.000
_cell.length_b   1.000
_cell.length_c   1.000
_cell.angle_alpha   90.00
_cell.angle_beta   90.00
_cell.angle_gamma   90.00
#
_symmetry.space_group_name_H-M   'P 1'
#
loop_
_entity.id
_entity.type
_entity.pdbx_description
1 polymer ?
#
loop_
_entity_poly.entity_id
_entity_poly.type
_entity_poly.pdbx_seq_one_letter_code
_entity_poly.pdbx_strand_id
1 'polypeptide(L)'
;MANQSGTTIRIALTQLKSPGILALSSGVSNNDDWPEVENPLMPWDNFNLKNLNEAYGAVLDHGNNTGALNQCFTVSKVFNDLPDEAKDKGITQMIIRNDGMMRPTLHYARQLLQIDIGNQLYHQTRGPNNPRLRVPGNNLIPVDHIIAVDSSPRRILIVGLRKPCAAWKSSDLVGKEDKPPKKCTSPMRQLANICKQANTRYGYIMTEEEMVVFHFTAITDGKYTVAYKPIPWSQYGATMLTTDLALWWLCMMAGSDVNN
;
A
#
# COMPACT_ATOMS: atom_id res chain seq x y z
N MET A 1 -37.43 0.48 13.21
CA MET A 1 -36.82 -0.82 12.85
C MET A 1 -35.31 -0.65 12.91
N ALA A 2 -34.65 -1.20 13.93
CA ALA A 2 -33.20 -1.10 14.08
C ALA A 2 -32.56 -2.04 13.05
N ASN A 3 -31.85 -1.48 12.07
CA ASN A 3 -31.18 -2.24 11.03
C ASN A 3 -30.10 -3.11 11.67
N GLN A 4 -30.13 -4.42 11.40
CA GLN A 4 -29.09 -5.35 11.79
C GLN A 4 -27.77 -4.91 11.14
N SER A 5 -26.90 -4.25 11.90
CA SER A 5 -25.64 -3.69 11.41
C SER A 5 -24.63 -4.80 11.19
N GLY A 6 -24.66 -5.42 10.00
CA GLY A 6 -23.62 -6.37 9.58
C GLY A 6 -22.27 -5.67 9.42
N THR A 7 -21.18 -6.42 9.59
CA THR A 7 -19.82 -5.94 9.33
C THR A 7 -19.66 -5.57 7.85
N THR A 8 -19.13 -4.37 7.58
CA THR A 8 -18.81 -3.88 6.24
C THR A 8 -17.29 -3.84 6.00
N ILE A 9 -16.87 -3.75 4.73
CA ILE A 9 -15.45 -3.53 4.39
C ILE A 9 -14.96 -2.23 5.02
N ARG A 10 -15.79 -1.17 5.02
CA ARG A 10 -15.45 0.12 5.65
C ARG A 10 -15.12 -0.05 7.12
N ILE A 11 -15.95 -0.75 7.89
CA ILE A 11 -15.70 -0.98 9.31
C ILE A 11 -14.39 -1.76 9.50
N ALA A 12 -14.17 -2.80 8.69
CA ALA A 12 -12.95 -3.60 8.77
C ALA A 12 -11.69 -2.75 8.51
N LEU A 13 -11.67 -1.94 7.45
CA LEU A 13 -10.50 -1.17 7.02
C LEU A 13 -10.29 0.14 7.80
N THR A 14 -11.20 0.51 8.71
CA THR A 14 -11.10 1.77 9.47
C THR A 14 -10.72 1.58 10.93
N GLN A 15 -10.32 0.36 11.30
CA GLN A 15 -9.91 0.00 12.66
C GLN A 15 -8.65 0.74 13.12
N LEU A 16 -8.62 1.06 14.41
CA LEU A 16 -7.49 1.72 15.07
C LEU A 16 -6.21 0.87 14.96
N LYS A 17 -5.08 1.56 14.72
CA LYS A 17 -3.73 1.02 14.80
C LYS A 17 -3.00 1.72 15.95
N SER A 18 -2.66 0.99 17.01
CA SER A 18 -1.97 1.59 18.16
C SER A 18 -0.56 2.07 17.76
N PRO A 19 -0.13 3.30 18.11
CA PRO A 19 0.94 4.01 17.38
C PRO A 19 2.38 3.81 17.91
N GLY A 20 2.63 2.86 18.81
CA GLY A 20 3.95 2.71 19.44
C GLY A 20 4.92 1.93 18.57
N ILE A 21 5.68 2.60 17.69
CA ILE A 21 6.75 1.95 16.91
C ILE A 21 7.99 2.83 16.84
N LEU A 22 9.12 2.25 17.25
CA LEU A 22 10.46 2.75 16.96
C LEU A 22 11.08 1.82 15.90
N ALA A 23 11.69 2.35 14.84
CA ALA A 23 12.52 1.53 13.96
C ALA A 23 14.00 1.94 14.05
N LEU A 24 14.87 0.93 13.89
CA LEU A 24 16.30 1.14 13.79
C LEU A 24 16.65 1.71 12.41
N SER A 25 17.55 2.71 12.42
CA SER A 25 17.99 3.38 11.20
C SER A 25 18.63 2.39 10.22
N SER A 26 18.12 2.36 8.99
CA SER A 26 18.82 1.79 7.84
C SER A 26 18.92 2.89 6.79
N GLY A 27 20.10 3.06 6.19
CA GLY A 27 20.35 4.14 5.26
C GLY A 27 19.45 4.11 4.01
N VAL A 28 19.30 5.27 3.37
CA VAL A 28 18.67 5.35 2.04
C VAL A 28 19.64 4.76 1.02
N SER A 29 19.23 3.69 0.34
CA SER A 29 19.93 3.16 -0.83
C SER A 29 19.82 4.15 -1.98
N ASN A 30 20.91 4.37 -2.73
CA ASN A 30 20.93 5.14 -3.96
C ASN A 30 21.56 4.29 -5.07
N ASN A 31 20.98 4.34 -6.27
CA ASN A 31 21.58 3.80 -7.48
C ASN A 31 21.30 4.77 -8.63
N ASP A 32 22.33 5.10 -9.42
CA ASP A 32 22.20 6.02 -10.54
C ASP A 32 21.44 5.40 -11.72
N ASP A 33 21.43 4.06 -11.85
CA ASP A 33 20.70 3.32 -12.89
C ASP A 33 19.18 3.29 -12.68
N TRP A 34 18.68 3.72 -11.52
CA TRP A 34 17.24 3.80 -11.29
C TRP A 34 16.60 4.90 -12.12
N PRO A 35 15.32 4.75 -12.51
CA PRO A 35 14.63 5.77 -13.27
C PRO A 35 14.69 7.15 -12.62
N GLU A 36 14.68 8.17 -13.46
CA GLU A 36 14.50 9.54 -13.00
C GLU A 36 13.02 9.80 -12.71
N VAL A 37 12.79 10.60 -11.67
CA VAL A 37 11.46 11.10 -11.33
C VAL A 37 11.43 12.59 -11.65
N GLU A 38 10.48 12.98 -12.50
CA GLU A 38 10.34 14.36 -12.95
C GLU A 38 9.83 15.27 -11.82
N ASN A 39 10.27 16.53 -11.87
CA ASN A 39 9.81 17.59 -10.97
C ASN A 39 8.94 18.59 -11.74
N PRO A 40 7.94 19.20 -11.07
CA PRO A 40 7.59 19.01 -9.67
C PRO A 40 6.93 17.66 -9.40
N LEU A 41 7.19 17.10 -8.20
CA LEU A 41 6.43 15.93 -7.72
C LEU A 41 4.98 16.37 -7.49
N MET A 42 4.03 15.56 -7.92
CA MET A 42 2.62 15.94 -7.87
C MET A 42 1.95 15.36 -6.62
N PRO A 43 1.41 16.20 -5.70
CA PRO A 43 0.46 15.73 -4.71
C PRO A 43 -0.71 15.03 -5.42
N TRP A 44 -1.08 13.84 -4.98
CA TRP A 44 -2.18 13.10 -5.56
C TRP A 44 -3.49 13.52 -4.89
N ASP A 45 -3.92 14.75 -5.16
CA ASP A 45 -5.06 15.37 -4.50
C ASP A 45 -6.37 14.62 -4.71
N ASN A 46 -6.51 13.97 -5.87
CA ASN A 46 -7.66 13.12 -6.18
C ASN A 46 -7.66 11.77 -5.45
N PHE A 47 -6.56 11.38 -4.79
CA PHE A 47 -6.50 10.22 -3.92
C PHE A 47 -6.95 10.61 -2.51
N ASN A 48 -8.27 10.77 -2.35
CA ASN A 48 -8.90 11.20 -1.11
C ASN A 48 -10.18 10.38 -0.80
N LEU A 49 -10.69 10.47 0.44
CA LEU A 49 -11.85 9.71 0.89
C LEU A 49 -13.13 10.03 0.11
N LYS A 50 -13.31 11.29 -0.35
CA LYS A 50 -14.48 11.69 -1.12
C LYS A 50 -14.55 10.91 -2.43
N ASN A 51 -13.46 10.92 -3.20
CA ASN A 51 -13.38 10.21 -4.48
C ASN A 51 -13.44 8.69 -4.29
N LEU A 52 -12.85 8.16 -3.21
CA LEU A 52 -13.02 6.75 -2.83
C LEU A 52 -14.49 6.38 -2.60
N ASN A 53 -15.23 7.22 -1.88
CA ASN A 53 -16.65 6.99 -1.60
C ASN A 53 -17.52 7.11 -2.87
N GLU A 54 -17.20 8.06 -3.74
CA GLU A 54 -17.88 8.19 -5.04
C GLU A 54 -17.68 6.95 -5.91
N ALA A 55 -16.46 6.39 -5.94
CA ALA A 55 -16.14 5.23 -6.77
C ALA A 55 -16.61 3.90 -6.17
N TYR A 56 -16.44 3.70 -4.85
CA TYR A 56 -16.59 2.39 -4.20
C TYR A 56 -17.43 2.41 -2.93
N GLY A 57 -18.10 3.52 -2.59
CA GLY A 57 -18.90 3.63 -1.35
C GLY A 57 -19.93 2.52 -1.19
N ALA A 58 -20.65 2.19 -2.26
CA ALA A 58 -21.64 1.10 -2.25
C ALA A 58 -21.02 -0.28 -1.94
N VAL A 59 -19.78 -0.53 -2.40
CA VAL A 59 -19.05 -1.78 -2.11
C VAL A 59 -18.54 -1.76 -0.67
N LEU A 60 -18.00 -0.62 -0.22
CA LEU A 60 -17.45 -0.43 1.11
C LEU A 60 -18.51 -0.60 2.21
N ASP A 61 -19.75 -0.18 1.93
CA ASP A 61 -20.88 -0.15 2.87
C ASP A 61 -21.84 -1.34 2.72
N HIS A 62 -21.50 -2.30 1.86
CA HIS A 62 -22.30 -3.51 1.68
C HIS A 62 -22.28 -4.39 2.94
N GLY A 63 -23.41 -4.48 3.66
CA GLY A 63 -23.50 -4.97 5.05
C GLY A 63 -23.95 -6.40 5.28
N ASN A 64 -23.63 -7.35 4.39
CA ASN A 64 -24.24 -8.69 4.43
C ASN A 64 -23.27 -9.86 4.71
N ASN A 65 -22.13 -9.63 5.39
CA ASN A 65 -21.13 -10.70 5.50
C ASN A 65 -20.24 -10.68 6.75
N THR A 66 -20.87 -10.79 7.93
CA THR A 66 -20.16 -10.93 9.22
C THR A 66 -19.12 -12.05 9.20
N GLY A 67 -19.40 -13.20 8.57
CA GLY A 67 -18.47 -14.34 8.55
C GLY A 67 -17.13 -14.06 7.85
N ALA A 68 -17.17 -13.54 6.62
CA ALA A 68 -15.96 -13.39 5.78
C ALA A 68 -15.01 -12.29 6.30
N LEU A 69 -15.56 -11.24 6.92
CA LEU A 69 -14.78 -10.10 7.41
C LEU A 69 -14.35 -10.24 8.88
N ASN A 70 -14.83 -11.25 9.60
CA ASN A 70 -14.44 -11.49 11.00
C ASN A 70 -12.93 -11.63 11.19
N GLN A 71 -12.22 -12.20 10.20
CA GLN A 71 -10.77 -12.33 10.23
C GLN A 71 -10.06 -10.97 10.38
N CYS A 72 -10.62 -9.89 9.84
CA CYS A 72 -10.05 -8.55 9.99
C CYS A 72 -10.01 -8.07 11.44
N PHE A 73 -11.01 -8.42 12.25
CA PHE A 73 -11.02 -8.05 13.67
C PHE A 73 -10.01 -8.89 14.46
N THR A 74 -9.86 -10.17 14.11
CA THR A 74 -8.80 -11.02 14.68
C THR A 74 -7.42 -10.46 14.35
N VAL A 75 -7.16 -10.09 13.09
CA VAL A 75 -5.89 -9.47 12.66
C VAL A 75 -5.63 -8.18 13.43
N SER A 76 -6.64 -7.30 13.54
CA SER A 76 -6.47 -6.04 14.28
C SER A 76 -6.23 -6.27 15.77
N LYS A 77 -6.94 -7.22 16.39
CA LYS A 77 -6.73 -7.57 17.80
C LYS A 77 -5.32 -8.11 18.04
N VAL A 78 -4.90 -9.11 17.26
CA VAL A 78 -3.57 -9.71 17.38
C VAL A 78 -2.48 -8.65 17.24
N PHE A 79 -2.60 -7.73 16.29
CA PHE A 79 -1.64 -6.65 16.13
C PHE A 79 -1.60 -5.69 17.33
N ASN A 80 -2.77 -5.28 17.84
CA ASN A 80 -2.85 -4.35 18.96
C ASN A 80 -2.37 -4.99 20.28
N ASP A 81 -2.53 -6.31 20.42
CA ASP A 81 -2.10 -7.11 21.58
C ASP A 81 -0.61 -7.50 21.51
N LEU A 82 0.13 -7.15 20.43
CA LEU A 82 1.56 -7.41 20.36
C LEU A 82 2.32 -6.68 21.48
N PRO A 83 3.33 -7.31 22.12
CA PRO A 83 4.25 -6.63 23.02
C PRO A 83 4.96 -5.48 22.31
N ASP A 84 5.28 -4.41 23.03
CA ASP A 84 5.93 -3.23 22.45
C ASP A 84 7.29 -3.58 21.80
N GLU A 85 8.04 -4.51 22.38
CA GLU A 85 9.28 -5.05 21.81
C GLU A 85 9.06 -5.77 20.45
N ALA A 86 7.89 -6.36 20.24
CA ALA A 86 7.52 -6.96 18.96
C ALA A 86 7.04 -5.91 17.95
N LYS A 87 6.48 -4.80 18.45
CA LYS A 87 6.18 -3.59 17.68
C LYS A 87 7.45 -2.81 17.29
N ASP A 88 8.60 -3.04 17.93
CA ASP A 88 9.89 -2.49 17.48
C ASP A 88 10.41 -3.13 16.18
N LYS A 89 9.85 -4.27 15.73
CA LYS A 89 10.03 -4.77 14.35
C LYS A 89 9.15 -4.02 13.33
N GLY A 90 8.71 -2.81 13.68
CA GLY A 90 7.33 -2.38 13.54
C GLY A 90 6.77 -2.18 12.14
N ILE A 91 7.58 -1.65 11.22
CA ILE A 91 7.12 -1.48 9.83
C ILE A 91 6.78 -2.85 9.21
N THR A 92 7.46 -3.93 9.63
CA THR A 92 7.16 -5.30 9.18
C THR A 92 5.80 -5.77 9.66
N GLN A 93 5.52 -5.59 10.95
CA GLN A 93 4.25 -6.01 11.54
C GLN A 93 3.08 -5.20 10.98
N MET A 94 3.30 -3.91 10.70
CA MET A 94 2.35 -3.06 9.98
C MET A 94 2.02 -3.59 8.58
N ILE A 95 3.03 -4.00 7.81
CA ILE A 95 2.79 -4.60 6.48
C ILE A 95 2.05 -5.95 6.60
N ILE A 96 2.44 -6.81 7.54
CA ILE A 96 1.76 -8.10 7.78
C ILE A 96 0.30 -7.87 8.18
N ARG A 97 0.03 -6.89 9.05
CA ARG A 97 -1.33 -6.52 9.43
C ARG A 97 -2.11 -6.07 8.20
N ASN A 98 -1.57 -5.11 7.43
CA ASN A 98 -2.23 -4.61 6.23
C ASN A 98 -2.53 -5.75 5.24
N ASP A 99 -1.59 -6.68 5.01
CA ASP A 99 -1.82 -7.86 4.17
C ASP A 99 -2.98 -8.73 4.69
N GLY A 100 -3.01 -8.98 6.01
CA GLY A 100 -4.10 -9.68 6.67
C GLY A 100 -5.47 -8.99 6.52
N MET A 101 -5.49 -7.67 6.38
CA MET A 101 -6.72 -6.91 6.06
C MET A 101 -7.10 -7.05 4.59
N MET A 102 -6.13 -7.00 3.68
CA MET A 102 -6.37 -7.02 2.24
C MET A 102 -6.97 -8.34 1.75
N ARG A 103 -6.51 -9.48 2.29
CA ARG A 103 -6.97 -10.81 1.86
C ARG A 103 -8.50 -10.96 1.87
N PRO A 104 -9.21 -10.82 3.01
CA PRO A 104 -10.66 -10.95 3.04
C PRO A 104 -11.37 -9.79 2.34
N THR A 105 -10.88 -8.56 2.47
CA THR A 105 -11.59 -7.37 1.97
C THR A 105 -11.51 -7.22 0.45
N LEU A 106 -10.37 -7.50 -0.17
CA LEU A 106 -10.24 -7.50 -1.63
C LEU A 106 -10.95 -8.70 -2.24
N HIS A 107 -10.87 -9.88 -1.60
CA HIS A 107 -11.62 -11.06 -2.05
C HIS A 107 -13.11 -10.76 -2.11
N TYR A 108 -13.66 -10.23 -1.02
CA TYR A 108 -15.09 -9.89 -0.95
C TYR A 108 -15.49 -8.80 -1.96
N ALA A 109 -14.70 -7.73 -2.08
CA ALA A 109 -14.95 -6.67 -3.04
C ALA A 109 -14.97 -7.16 -4.50
N ARG A 110 -13.99 -8.00 -4.87
CA ARG A 110 -13.90 -8.60 -6.21
C ARG A 110 -15.09 -9.49 -6.51
N GLN A 111 -15.58 -10.26 -5.54
CA GLN A 111 -16.80 -11.06 -5.67
C GLN A 111 -18.03 -10.18 -5.94
N LEU A 112 -18.21 -9.11 -5.16
CA LEU A 112 -19.33 -8.18 -5.33
C LEU A 112 -19.31 -7.49 -6.71
N LEU A 113 -18.12 -7.11 -7.17
CA LEU A 113 -17.92 -6.40 -8.44
C LEU A 113 -17.77 -7.33 -9.65
N GLN A 114 -17.77 -8.65 -9.44
CA GLN A 114 -17.53 -9.65 -10.49
C GLN A 114 -16.21 -9.44 -11.26
N ILE A 115 -15.17 -8.96 -10.58
CA ILE A 115 -13.86 -8.68 -11.19
C ILE A 115 -12.96 -9.91 -11.06
N ASP A 116 -12.31 -10.31 -12.17
CA ASP A 116 -11.33 -11.39 -12.22
C ASP A 116 -11.85 -12.72 -11.61
N ILE A 117 -13.14 -13.04 -11.85
CA ILE A 117 -13.74 -14.28 -11.36
C ILE A 117 -12.92 -15.47 -11.85
N GLY A 118 -12.43 -16.28 -10.91
CA GLY A 118 -11.57 -17.45 -11.18
C GLY A 118 -10.09 -17.25 -10.88
N ASN A 119 -9.59 -16.01 -10.83
CA ASN A 119 -8.20 -15.73 -10.45
C ASN A 119 -8.10 -15.39 -8.95
N GLN A 120 -7.24 -16.11 -8.25
CA GLN A 120 -6.97 -15.85 -6.83
C GLN A 120 -6.05 -14.64 -6.66
N LEU A 121 -6.15 -13.98 -5.50
CA LEU A 121 -5.15 -12.99 -5.12
C LEU A 121 -3.95 -13.69 -4.50
N TYR A 122 -2.78 -13.31 -4.98
CA TYR A 122 -1.50 -13.73 -4.45
C TYR A 122 -0.90 -12.61 -3.61
N HIS A 123 -0.47 -12.98 -2.40
CA HIS A 123 -0.02 -12.03 -1.38
C HIS A 123 1.27 -12.54 -0.74
N GLN A 124 2.31 -11.72 -0.73
CA GLN A 124 3.56 -12.04 -0.04
C GLN A 124 4.13 -10.83 0.69
N THR A 125 4.45 -11.03 1.97
CA THR A 125 5.17 -10.06 2.79
C THR A 125 6.57 -10.59 3.11
N ARG A 126 7.55 -9.69 3.14
CA ARG A 126 8.89 -10.05 3.64
C ARG A 126 8.81 -10.33 5.13
N GLY A 127 9.34 -11.48 5.55
CA GLY A 127 9.30 -11.93 6.93
C GLY A 127 10.37 -12.98 7.22
N PRO A 128 10.39 -13.57 8.43
CA PRO A 128 11.38 -14.57 8.82
C PRO A 128 11.46 -15.75 7.84
N ASN A 129 10.31 -16.18 7.32
CA ASN A 129 10.19 -17.32 6.40
C ASN A 129 10.47 -16.93 4.93
N ASN A 130 10.48 -15.64 4.61
CA ASN A 130 10.78 -15.13 3.27
C ASN A 130 11.61 -13.84 3.37
N PRO A 131 12.89 -13.94 3.79
CA PRO A 131 13.73 -12.78 4.05
C PRO A 131 14.21 -12.09 2.76
N ARG A 132 14.03 -12.76 1.61
CA ARG A 132 14.49 -12.33 0.29
C ARG A 132 13.32 -12.33 -0.69
N LEU A 133 12.19 -11.72 -0.29
CA LEU A 133 11.07 -11.49 -1.21
C LEU A 133 11.53 -10.56 -2.34
N ARG A 134 11.22 -10.95 -3.58
CA ARG A 134 11.64 -10.24 -4.78
C ARG A 134 10.56 -10.26 -5.85
N VAL A 135 10.56 -9.21 -6.67
CA VAL A 135 9.75 -9.15 -7.88
C VAL A 135 10.42 -10.00 -8.97
N PRO A 136 9.68 -10.87 -9.69
CA PRO A 136 10.18 -11.56 -10.87
C PRO A 136 10.49 -10.54 -11.98
N GLY A 137 11.65 -10.66 -12.61
CA GLY A 137 12.09 -9.78 -13.70
C GLY A 137 13.54 -10.07 -14.09
N ASN A 138 14.12 -9.24 -14.97
CA ASN A 138 15.51 -9.41 -15.42
C ASN A 138 16.51 -9.37 -14.26
N ASN A 139 16.18 -8.62 -13.21
CA ASN A 139 16.95 -8.58 -11.97
C ASN A 139 16.03 -8.85 -10.79
N LEU A 140 16.52 -9.67 -9.87
CA LEU A 140 15.85 -10.01 -8.62
C LEU A 140 15.95 -8.81 -7.65
N ILE A 141 14.94 -7.92 -7.61
CA ILE A 141 14.95 -6.73 -6.74
C ILE A 141 14.22 -6.98 -5.41
N PRO A 142 14.83 -6.69 -4.25
CA PRO A 142 14.17 -6.83 -2.95
C PRO A 142 12.92 -5.94 -2.79
N VAL A 143 11.85 -6.52 -2.25
CA VAL A 143 10.62 -5.81 -1.87
C VAL A 143 10.14 -6.30 -0.51
N ASP A 144 9.24 -5.54 0.11
CA ASP A 144 8.68 -5.88 1.43
C ASP A 144 7.24 -6.37 1.36
N HIS A 145 6.51 -6.07 0.28
CA HIS A 145 5.15 -6.55 0.04
C HIS A 145 4.88 -6.68 -1.47
N ILE A 146 4.19 -7.75 -1.86
CA ILE A 146 3.63 -7.95 -3.20
C ILE A 146 2.16 -8.35 -3.04
N ILE A 147 1.27 -7.67 -3.76
CA ILE A 147 -0.09 -8.14 -4.03
C ILE A 147 -0.24 -8.29 -5.53
N ALA A 148 -0.75 -9.43 -5.97
CA ALA A 148 -0.88 -9.79 -7.38
C ALA A 148 -2.18 -10.57 -7.63
N VAL A 149 -2.59 -10.65 -8.88
CA VAL A 149 -3.62 -11.58 -9.36
C VAL A 149 -2.90 -12.79 -9.93
N ASP A 150 -3.21 -13.98 -9.41
CA ASP A 150 -2.66 -15.25 -9.87
C ASP A 150 -3.31 -15.67 -11.19
N SER A 151 -2.93 -14.94 -12.22
CA SER A 151 -3.24 -15.17 -13.63
C SER A 151 -2.03 -15.79 -14.33
N SER A 152 -2.19 -16.23 -15.58
CA SER A 152 -1.07 -16.70 -16.41
C SER A 152 -0.87 -15.73 -17.58
N PRO A 153 0.21 -14.91 -17.60
CA PRO A 153 1.23 -14.75 -16.55
C PRO A 153 0.71 -13.96 -15.33
N ARG A 154 1.38 -14.12 -14.17
CA ARG A 154 0.98 -13.45 -12.93
C ARG A 154 1.08 -11.93 -13.06
N ARG A 155 -0.01 -11.23 -12.78
CA ARG A 155 -0.09 -9.77 -12.83
C ARG A 155 0.11 -9.16 -11.43
N ILE A 156 1.22 -8.48 -11.22
CA ILE A 156 1.46 -7.76 -9.96
C ILE A 156 0.60 -6.50 -9.95
N LEU A 157 -0.19 -6.31 -8.90
CA LEU A 157 -1.03 -5.13 -8.72
C LEU A 157 -0.24 -4.03 -8.03
N ILE A 158 0.40 -4.36 -6.90
CA ILE A 158 1.14 -3.39 -6.09
C ILE A 158 2.41 -4.00 -5.50
N VAL A 159 3.37 -3.12 -5.25
CA VAL A 159 4.61 -3.41 -4.52
C VAL A 159 4.79 -2.44 -3.34
N GLY A 160 5.32 -2.94 -2.23
CA GLY A 160 5.56 -2.16 -1.03
C GLY A 160 7.02 -2.19 -0.59
N LEU A 161 7.51 -1.05 -0.13
CA LEU A 161 8.82 -0.89 0.50
C LEU A 161 8.69 -0.40 1.94
N ARG A 162 9.66 -0.75 2.77
CA ARG A 162 9.87 -0.18 4.11
C ARG A 162 11.01 0.84 4.08
N LYS A 163 10.81 1.99 4.73
CA LYS A 163 11.85 3.00 4.99
C LYS A 163 11.63 3.57 6.41
N PRO A 164 12.67 3.61 7.26
CA PRO A 164 12.53 4.28 8.54
C PRO A 164 12.45 5.80 8.36
N CYS A 165 11.70 6.51 9.19
CA CYS A 165 11.53 7.97 9.18
C CYS A 165 12.88 8.70 9.29
N ALA A 166 13.83 8.12 10.03
CA ALA A 166 15.20 8.63 10.13
C ALA A 166 15.96 8.62 8.79
N ALA A 167 15.54 7.76 7.85
CA ALA A 167 16.09 7.69 6.51
C ALA A 167 15.26 8.51 5.51
N TRP A 168 13.93 8.46 5.59
CA TRP A 168 13.05 9.15 4.67
C TRP A 168 11.63 9.31 5.21
N LYS A 169 11.02 10.46 4.96
CA LYS A 169 9.58 10.75 5.17
C LYS A 169 9.03 11.71 4.12
N SER A 170 7.71 11.74 3.94
CA SER A 170 7.05 12.55 2.91
C SER A 170 7.29 14.05 3.08
N SER A 171 7.47 14.53 4.31
CA SER A 171 7.80 15.93 4.58
C SER A 171 9.12 16.36 3.94
N ASP A 172 10.02 15.43 3.64
CA ASP A 172 11.29 15.72 2.95
C ASP A 172 11.08 16.13 1.48
N LEU A 173 9.87 15.98 0.94
CA LEU A 173 9.48 16.35 -0.42
C LEU A 173 8.91 17.78 -0.52
N VAL A 174 8.50 18.39 0.60
CA VAL A 174 7.83 19.70 0.62
C VAL A 174 8.83 20.85 0.38
N GLY A 175 8.45 21.85 -0.42
CA GLY A 175 9.18 23.12 -0.57
C GLY A 175 10.49 23.03 -1.36
N LYS A 176 10.65 22.03 -2.23
CA LYS A 176 11.86 21.85 -3.06
C LYS A 176 11.52 22.06 -4.53
N GLU A 177 11.50 23.33 -4.94
CA GLU A 177 10.83 23.77 -6.16
C GLU A 177 11.60 23.47 -7.47
N ASP A 178 12.93 23.34 -7.46
CA ASP A 178 13.68 23.21 -8.73
C ASP A 178 14.38 21.85 -8.96
N LYS A 179 14.81 21.15 -7.92
CA LYS A 179 15.41 19.79 -7.96
C LYS A 179 15.61 19.27 -6.53
N PRO A 180 14.70 18.45 -5.98
CA PRO A 180 14.94 17.82 -4.69
C PRO A 180 16.24 17.01 -4.72
N PRO A 181 17.07 17.06 -3.66
CA PRO A 181 18.31 16.30 -3.60
C PRO A 181 18.08 14.82 -3.93
N LYS A 182 19.01 14.18 -4.65
CA LYS A 182 18.93 12.75 -5.01
C LYS A 182 18.57 11.87 -3.80
N LYS A 183 19.07 12.20 -2.61
CA LYS A 183 18.78 11.49 -1.35
C LYS A 183 17.28 11.51 -0.99
N CYS A 184 16.57 12.60 -1.27
CA CYS A 184 15.14 12.75 -1.00
C CYS A 184 14.29 11.98 -2.01
N THR A 185 14.72 11.93 -3.28
CA THR A 185 13.97 11.22 -4.34
C THR A 185 14.32 9.74 -4.45
N SER A 186 15.44 9.32 -3.89
CA SER A 186 15.94 7.97 -4.10
C SER A 186 14.97 6.84 -3.71
N PRO A 187 14.23 6.92 -2.57
CA PRO A 187 13.22 5.90 -2.27
C PRO A 187 12.13 5.80 -3.33
N MET A 188 11.75 6.92 -3.95
CA MET A 188 10.78 6.91 -5.06
C MET A 188 11.39 6.36 -6.34
N ARG A 189 12.65 6.70 -6.65
CA ARG A 189 13.38 6.13 -7.80
C ARG A 189 13.53 4.61 -7.66
N GLN A 190 13.82 4.14 -6.44
CA GLN A 190 13.85 2.72 -6.11
C GLN A 190 12.49 2.08 -6.38
N LEU A 191 11.42 2.67 -5.87
CA LEU A 191 10.07 2.16 -6.05
C LEU A 191 9.65 2.18 -7.53
N ALA A 192 9.95 3.25 -8.27
CA ALA A 192 9.69 3.35 -9.71
C ALA A 192 10.39 2.24 -10.49
N ASN A 193 11.66 1.95 -10.18
CA ASN A 193 12.38 0.84 -10.78
C ASN A 193 11.70 -0.51 -10.50
N ILE A 194 11.24 -0.72 -9.27
CA ILE A 194 10.55 -1.96 -8.89
C ILE A 194 9.20 -2.07 -9.60
N CYS A 195 8.42 -0.99 -9.64
CA CYS A 195 7.16 -0.89 -10.37
C CYS A 195 7.36 -1.21 -11.87
N LYS A 196 8.39 -0.64 -12.50
CA LYS A 196 8.78 -0.94 -13.89
C LYS A 196 9.02 -2.44 -14.10
N GLN A 197 9.81 -3.07 -13.25
CA GLN A 197 10.13 -4.50 -13.35
C GLN A 197 8.92 -5.39 -13.05
N ALA A 198 8.06 -4.96 -12.13
CA ALA A 198 6.82 -5.64 -11.76
C ALA A 198 5.69 -5.45 -12.78
N ASN A 199 5.89 -4.61 -13.80
CA ASN A 199 4.86 -4.17 -14.72
C ASN A 199 3.61 -3.64 -14.00
N THR A 200 3.81 -2.79 -12.99
CA THR A 200 2.74 -2.04 -12.32
C THR A 200 3.10 -0.56 -12.25
N ARG A 201 2.07 0.29 -12.14
CA ARG A 201 2.20 1.72 -11.93
C ARG A 201 2.01 2.12 -10.47
N TYR A 202 1.67 1.18 -9.61
CA TYR A 202 1.23 1.47 -8.24
C TYR A 202 2.16 0.83 -7.21
N GLY A 203 2.52 1.62 -6.20
CA GLY A 203 3.30 1.12 -5.08
C GLY A 203 3.16 2.02 -3.87
N TYR A 204 3.76 1.61 -2.76
CA TYR A 204 3.80 2.43 -1.56
C TYR A 204 5.13 2.29 -0.81
N ILE A 205 5.45 3.32 -0.03
CA ILE A 205 6.52 3.30 0.95
C ILE A 205 5.91 3.42 2.33
N MET A 206 6.34 2.54 3.22
CA MET A 206 5.90 2.51 4.61
C MET A 206 6.98 3.01 5.54
N THR A 207 6.60 3.94 6.42
CA THR A 207 7.40 4.42 7.54
C THR A 207 6.66 4.17 8.86
N GLU A 208 7.25 4.58 9.96
CA GLU A 208 6.70 4.52 11.32
C GLU A 208 5.55 5.51 11.51
N GLU A 209 5.51 6.59 10.72
CA GLU A 209 4.54 7.68 10.85
C GLU A 209 3.44 7.65 9.78
N GLU A 210 3.73 7.09 8.60
CA GLU A 210 2.82 7.14 7.46
C GLU A 210 3.00 5.99 6.46
N MET A 211 1.95 5.78 5.67
CA MET A 211 2.05 5.15 4.36
C MET A 211 2.04 6.24 3.30
N VAL A 212 3.02 6.25 2.39
CA VAL A 212 2.98 7.12 1.21
C VAL A 212 2.67 6.24 0.00
N VAL A 213 1.50 6.43 -0.61
CA VAL A 213 1.12 5.74 -1.84
C VAL A 213 1.62 6.54 -3.05
N PHE A 214 1.95 5.82 -4.12
CA PHE A 214 2.50 6.36 -5.35
C PHE A 214 1.79 5.82 -6.57
N HIS A 215 1.66 6.69 -7.57
CA HIS A 215 1.30 6.34 -8.94
C HIS A 215 2.35 6.89 -9.90
N PHE A 216 2.92 6.00 -10.71
CA PHE A 216 3.99 6.28 -11.65
C PHE A 216 3.45 6.26 -13.07
N THR A 217 3.67 7.34 -13.82
CA THR A 217 3.38 7.39 -15.26
C THR A 217 4.68 7.57 -16.03
N ALA A 218 4.96 6.63 -16.95
CA ALA A 218 6.15 6.70 -17.79
C ALA A 218 5.99 7.83 -18.81
N ILE A 219 7.02 8.67 -18.92
CA ILE A 219 7.11 9.71 -19.95
C ILE A 219 7.92 9.17 -21.13
N THR A 220 9.07 8.59 -20.82
CA THR A 220 9.98 7.91 -21.72
C THR A 220 10.58 6.70 -21.00
N ASP A 221 11.32 5.86 -21.70
CA ASP A 221 12.08 4.81 -21.03
C ASP A 221 13.05 5.44 -20.02
N GLY A 222 12.91 5.06 -18.74
CA GLY A 222 13.75 5.56 -17.65
C GLY A 222 13.35 6.90 -17.02
N LYS A 223 12.24 7.54 -17.44
CA LYS A 223 11.75 8.79 -16.84
C LYS A 223 10.26 8.74 -16.52
N TYR A 224 9.88 9.12 -15.30
CA TYR A 224 8.51 9.03 -14.79
C TYR A 224 8.01 10.34 -14.18
N THR A 225 6.74 10.68 -14.40
CA THR A 225 6.02 11.58 -13.50
C THR A 225 5.50 10.79 -12.30
N VAL A 226 5.46 11.42 -11.12
CA VAL A 226 5.06 10.77 -9.87
C VAL A 226 3.95 11.54 -9.20
N ALA A 227 2.81 10.88 -8.99
CA ALA A 227 1.77 11.34 -8.08
C ALA A 227 1.90 10.61 -6.74
N TYR A 228 1.81 11.33 -5.61
CA TYR A 228 1.97 10.73 -4.27
C TYR A 228 0.97 11.26 -3.24
N LYS A 229 0.58 10.42 -2.29
CA LYS A 229 -0.25 10.82 -1.14
C LYS A 229 0.29 10.23 0.15
N PRO A 230 0.68 11.05 1.15
CA PRO A 230 0.95 10.58 2.50
C PRO A 230 -0.35 10.33 3.27
N ILE A 231 -0.40 9.22 4.02
CA ILE A 231 -1.50 8.82 4.88
C ILE A 231 -0.93 8.47 6.26
N PRO A 232 -1.13 9.31 7.28
CA PRO A 232 -0.68 9.03 8.65
C PRO A 232 -1.33 7.79 9.25
N TRP A 233 -0.57 7.03 10.03
CA TRP A 233 -1.08 5.86 10.75
C TRP A 233 -2.11 6.18 11.82
N SER A 234 -2.04 7.39 12.36
CA SER A 234 -2.98 7.90 13.36
C SER A 234 -4.39 8.09 12.80
N GLN A 235 -4.61 7.98 11.49
CA GLN A 235 -5.93 8.05 10.89
C GLN A 235 -6.69 6.74 11.07
N TYR A 236 -7.85 6.82 11.73
CA TYR A 236 -8.80 5.73 11.91
C TYR A 236 -10.24 6.26 11.82
N GLY A 237 -11.20 5.35 11.72
CA GLY A 237 -12.62 5.66 11.64
C GLY A 237 -13.13 5.90 10.22
N ALA A 238 -14.45 5.78 10.05
CA ALA A 238 -15.13 5.79 8.75
C ALA A 238 -15.04 7.12 7.97
N THR A 239 -14.69 8.21 8.65
CA THR A 239 -14.60 9.56 8.10
C THR A 239 -13.18 9.95 7.66
N MET A 240 -12.21 9.04 7.77
CA MET A 240 -10.81 9.29 7.43
C MET A 240 -10.32 8.28 6.38
N LEU A 241 -9.38 8.69 5.53
CA LEU A 241 -8.69 7.78 4.62
C LEU A 241 -7.58 7.05 5.38
N THR A 242 -7.88 5.91 5.99
CA THR A 242 -6.89 5.12 6.74
C THR A 242 -5.87 4.46 5.80
N THR A 243 -4.74 4.00 6.35
CA THR A 243 -3.72 3.28 5.55
C THR A 243 -4.23 1.95 4.99
N ASP A 244 -5.17 1.27 5.65
CA ASP A 244 -5.81 0.06 5.09
C ASP A 244 -6.77 0.42 3.95
N LEU A 245 -7.58 1.47 4.10
CA LEU A 245 -8.46 1.95 3.03
C LEU A 245 -7.66 2.42 1.82
N ALA A 246 -6.57 3.16 2.04
CA ALA A 246 -5.68 3.60 0.99
C ALA A 246 -5.08 2.40 0.23
N LEU A 247 -4.55 1.40 0.94
CA LEU A 247 -3.98 0.21 0.31
C LEU A 247 -5.02 -0.58 -0.48
N TRP A 248 -6.22 -0.76 0.10
CA TRP A 248 -7.32 -1.45 -0.56
C TRP A 248 -7.72 -0.72 -1.84
N TRP A 249 -7.84 0.61 -1.79
CA TRP A 249 -8.20 1.40 -2.97
C TRP A 249 -7.11 1.35 -4.04
N LEU A 250 -5.84 1.42 -3.64
CA LEU A 250 -4.71 1.26 -4.54
C LEU A 250 -4.76 -0.08 -5.30
N CYS A 251 -5.09 -1.17 -4.60
CA CYS A 251 -5.31 -2.47 -5.21
C CYS A 251 -6.51 -2.50 -6.17
N MET A 252 -7.62 -1.84 -5.82
CA MET A 252 -8.80 -1.77 -6.68
C MET A 252 -8.49 -1.00 -7.97
N MET A 253 -7.80 0.14 -7.88
CA MET A 253 -7.35 0.90 -9.06
C MET A 253 -6.40 0.06 -9.92
N ALA A 254 -5.37 -0.55 -9.32
CA ALA A 254 -4.45 -1.43 -10.06
C ALA A 254 -5.15 -2.62 -10.71
N GLY A 255 -6.19 -3.15 -10.06
CA GLY A 255 -7.01 -4.23 -10.59
C GLY A 255 -7.77 -3.82 -11.86
N SER A 256 -8.36 -2.62 -11.85
CA SER A 256 -9.09 -2.05 -13.00
C SER A 256 -8.19 -1.49 -14.10
N ASP A 257 -6.92 -1.21 -13.77
CA ASP A 257 -5.93 -0.70 -14.69
C ASP A 257 -5.39 -1.86 -15.55
N VAL A 258 -6.19 -2.28 -16.53
CA VAL A 258 -5.74 -3.19 -17.59
C VAL A 258 -4.99 -2.33 -18.60
N ASN A 259 -3.67 -2.47 -18.62
CA ASN A 259 -2.71 -1.76 -19.49
C ASN A 259 -3.33 -1.30 -20.83
N ASN A 260 -3.61 0.00 -20.94
CA ASN A 260 -3.56 0.69 -22.24
C ASN A 260 -2.09 0.93 -22.59
#